data_AF-A4AD16-F1
#
_entry.id   AF-A4AD16-F1
#
_cell.length_a   1.000
_cell.length_b   1.000
_cell.length_c   1.000
_cell.angle_alpha   90.00
_cell.angle_beta   90.00
_cell.angle_gamma   90.00
#
_symmetry.space_group_name_H-M   'P 1'
#
loop_
_entity.id
_entity.type
_entity.pdbx_description
1 polymer ?
#
loop_
_entity_poly.entity_id
_entity_poly.type
_entity_poly.pdbx_seq_one_letter_code
_entity_poly.pdbx_strand_id
1 'polypeptide(L)'
;MLPAYFVIHKVQKSQGLRRGFYLLVPSDKRWPAWLDLLQGLTGLLLVIFMWAHLFAVSSILLGKPAMYAVTRFFEGALFFATPQPWLVSLVALAIFTLFVTHTLLALRKIPAGYRQWRAWIIHMRGMRHEETSLWLLQVVTGLVLMFFATAHLLELFIHPADIGPHASAARIADGGWVLGLVLLLSVEVHAGVGLYRLIIKWGWFGWGDTVHKRRRLRRAVYALIAFFLLLGLATQQAYLRIGQEESVRAGLRYSPPGMEVRH
;
A
#
# COMPACT_ATOMS: atom_id res chain seq x y z
N MET A 1 8.84 -16.48 17.12
CA MET A 1 9.30 -15.65 18.27
C MET A 1 8.68 -14.26 18.14
N LEU A 2 7.52 -14.05 18.76
CA LEU A 2 6.76 -12.79 18.78
C LEU A 2 6.96 -12.14 20.17
N PRO A 3 7.19 -10.81 20.26
CA PRO A 3 7.25 -10.13 21.55
C PRO A 3 5.81 -9.93 22.06
N ALA A 4 5.59 -10.39 23.28
CA ALA A 4 4.31 -10.38 23.95
C ALA A 4 3.89 -8.99 24.43
N TYR A 5 2.58 -8.75 24.38
CA TYR A 5 1.92 -7.62 25.04
C TYR A 5 1.85 -7.95 26.55
N PHE A 6 2.58 -7.22 27.38
CA PHE A 6 2.63 -7.41 28.84
C PHE A 6 1.95 -6.24 29.55
N VAL A 7 1.04 -6.54 30.48
CA VAL A 7 0.46 -5.56 31.41
C VAL A 7 0.94 -5.92 32.81
N ILE A 8 1.59 -4.97 33.49
CA ILE A 8 2.12 -5.14 34.86
C ILE A 8 1.07 -4.65 35.85
N HIS A 9 0.48 -5.56 36.64
CA HIS A 9 -0.24 -5.18 37.85
C HIS A 9 0.64 -5.34 39.09
N LYS A 10 0.70 -4.29 39.92
CA LYS A 10 1.42 -4.28 41.20
C LYS A 10 0.46 -4.76 42.30
N VAL A 11 0.62 -5.98 42.76
CA VAL A 11 -0.01 -6.44 44.01
C VAL A 11 0.82 -5.89 45.17
N GLN A 12 0.18 -5.17 46.11
CA GLN A 12 0.86 -4.52 47.23
C GLN A 12 0.53 -5.18 48.58
N LYS A 13 1.60 -5.68 49.24
CA LYS A 13 1.81 -6.10 50.65
C LYS A 13 1.18 -7.44 51.08
N SER A 14 1.92 -8.36 51.72
CA SER A 14 2.73 -8.17 52.94
C SER A 14 4.11 -8.88 52.97
N GLN A 15 5.08 -8.21 53.61
CA GLN A 15 6.23 -8.72 54.39
C GLN A 15 6.93 -10.02 53.94
N GLY A 16 8.19 -9.90 53.47
CA GLY A 16 9.16 -11.02 53.38
C GLY A 16 9.61 -11.38 51.96
N LEU A 17 10.92 -11.28 51.69
CA LEU A 17 11.65 -11.66 50.46
C LEU A 17 11.18 -11.04 49.13
N ARG A 18 11.95 -10.05 48.66
CA ARG A 18 11.86 -9.47 47.32
C ARG A 18 12.36 -10.45 46.24
N ARG A 19 11.49 -11.38 45.82
CA ARG A 19 11.56 -12.00 44.49
C ARG A 19 10.20 -11.78 43.82
N GLY A 20 10.09 -10.73 43.02
CA GLY A 20 8.91 -10.47 42.22
C GLY A 20 8.76 -11.55 41.15
N PHE A 21 8.02 -12.61 41.46
CA PHE A 21 7.50 -13.53 40.45
C PHE A 21 6.35 -12.82 39.74
N TYR A 22 6.57 -12.41 38.49
CA TYR A 22 5.48 -12.03 37.60
C TYR A 22 4.74 -13.33 37.23
N LEU A 23 3.62 -13.62 37.89
CA LEU A 23 2.71 -14.66 37.46
C LEU A 23 2.13 -14.26 36.09
N LEU A 24 2.49 -15.01 35.05
CA LEU A 24 1.91 -14.90 33.72
C LEU A 24 0.47 -15.43 33.79
N VAL A 25 -0.49 -14.59 34.12
CA VAL A 25 -1.91 -14.93 34.05
C VAL A 25 -2.31 -14.95 32.57
N PRO A 26 -2.77 -16.09 32.01
CA PRO A 26 -3.32 -16.12 30.67
C PRO A 26 -4.53 -15.18 30.60
N SER A 27 -4.52 -14.24 29.66
CA SER A 27 -5.70 -13.41 29.38
C SER A 27 -6.59 -14.16 28.39
N ASP A 28 -7.82 -14.48 28.78
CA ASP A 28 -8.82 -15.12 27.91
C ASP A 28 -9.27 -14.24 26.73
N LYS A 29 -8.87 -12.95 26.73
CA LYS A 29 -9.22 -11.99 25.68
C LYS A 29 -8.45 -12.30 24.40
N ARG A 30 -9.16 -12.82 23.40
CA ARG A 30 -8.63 -13.14 22.05
C ARG A 30 -8.43 -11.92 21.15
N TRP A 31 -8.93 -10.75 21.55
CA TRP A 31 -8.91 -9.52 20.73
C TRP A 31 -7.52 -9.10 20.22
N PRO A 32 -6.41 -9.18 21.00
CA PRO A 32 -5.08 -8.85 20.48
C PRO A 32 -4.64 -9.74 19.31
N ALA A 33 -5.03 -11.02 19.32
CA ALA A 33 -4.73 -11.94 18.23
C ALA A 33 -5.54 -11.58 16.97
N TRP A 34 -6.83 -11.28 17.12
CA TRP A 34 -7.67 -10.80 16.02
C TRP A 34 -7.13 -9.54 15.37
N LEU A 35 -6.73 -8.57 16.19
CA LEU A 35 -6.13 -7.33 15.71
C LEU A 35 -4.83 -7.54 14.93
N ASP A 36 -4.02 -8.52 15.33
CA ASP A 36 -2.75 -8.83 14.66
C ASP A 36 -2.98 -9.59 13.34
N LEU A 37 -4.02 -10.43 13.30
CA LEU A 37 -4.51 -11.10 12.08
C LEU A 37 -5.10 -10.09 11.09
N LEU A 38 -6.00 -9.21 11.53
CA LEU A 38 -6.63 -8.18 10.70
C LEU A 38 -5.60 -7.21 10.13
N GLN A 39 -4.58 -6.83 10.91
CA GLN A 39 -3.50 -5.98 10.39
C GLN A 39 -2.75 -6.66 9.25
N GLY A 40 -2.47 -7.97 9.38
CA GLY A 40 -1.82 -8.76 8.35
C GLY A 40 -2.70 -8.94 7.10
N LEU A 41 -3.98 -9.26 7.30
CA LEU A 41 -4.94 -9.47 6.21
C LEU A 41 -5.20 -8.19 5.41
N THR A 42 -5.46 -7.08 6.09
CA THR A 42 -5.65 -5.79 5.41
C THR A 42 -4.41 -5.37 4.63
N GLY A 43 -3.20 -5.58 5.18
CA GLY A 43 -1.96 -5.33 4.47
C GLY A 43 -1.80 -6.22 3.23
N LEU A 44 -2.13 -7.50 3.32
CA LEU A 44 -2.08 -8.43 2.18
C LEU A 44 -3.06 -8.03 1.07
N LEU A 45 -4.30 -7.69 1.43
CA LEU A 45 -5.31 -7.26 0.46
C LEU A 45 -4.87 -5.96 -0.26
N LEU A 46 -4.27 -5.02 0.47
CA LEU A 46 -3.72 -3.80 -0.14
C LEU A 46 -2.54 -4.09 -1.08
N VAL A 47 -1.65 -5.03 -0.76
CA VAL A 47 -0.56 -5.45 -1.66
C VAL A 47 -1.12 -6.02 -2.96
N ILE A 48 -2.11 -6.92 -2.87
CA ILE A 48 -2.75 -7.53 -4.03
C ILE A 48 -3.45 -6.45 -4.87
N PHE A 49 -4.17 -5.54 -4.23
CA PHE A 49 -4.78 -4.39 -4.89
C PHE A 49 -3.74 -3.54 -5.61
N MET A 50 -2.60 -3.23 -4.98
CA MET A 50 -1.56 -2.41 -5.59
C MET A 50 -0.95 -3.05 -6.84
N TRP A 51 -0.78 -4.37 -6.87
CA TRP A 51 -0.31 -5.05 -8.08
C TRP A 51 -1.36 -5.05 -9.18
N ALA A 52 -2.63 -5.28 -8.85
CA ALA A 52 -3.72 -5.15 -9.82
C ALA A 52 -3.82 -3.72 -10.36
N HIS A 53 -3.65 -2.72 -9.49
CA HIS A 53 -3.62 -1.29 -9.81
C HIS A 53 -2.45 -0.95 -10.75
N LEU A 54 -1.19 -1.16 -10.32
CA LEU A 54 -0.08 -1.70 -11.13
C LEU A 54 -0.37 -1.92 -12.61
N PHE A 55 -0.84 -3.12 -12.89
CA PHE A 55 -1.07 -3.59 -14.24
C PHE A 55 -2.20 -2.85 -14.94
N ALA A 56 -3.28 -2.50 -14.23
CA ALA A 56 -4.40 -1.76 -14.80
C ALA A 56 -3.96 -0.38 -15.32
N VAL A 57 -3.25 0.41 -14.52
CA VAL A 57 -2.78 1.74 -14.93
C VAL A 57 -1.65 1.69 -15.97
N SER A 58 -0.86 0.62 -15.94
CA SER A 58 0.25 0.39 -16.89
C SER A 58 -0.21 -0.12 -18.26
N SER A 59 -1.49 -0.48 -18.41
CA SER A 59 -2.07 -0.87 -19.70
C SER A 59 -1.92 0.22 -20.78
N ILE A 60 -1.70 1.49 -20.38
CA ILE A 60 -1.36 2.58 -21.29
C ILE A 60 -0.08 2.34 -22.10
N LEU A 61 0.86 1.54 -21.59
CA LEU A 61 2.08 1.15 -22.30
C LEU A 61 1.78 0.28 -23.53
N LEU A 62 0.63 -0.39 -23.55
CA LEU A 62 0.12 -1.15 -24.71
C LEU A 62 -0.68 -0.26 -25.68
N GLY A 63 -0.89 1.01 -25.34
CA GLY A 63 -1.59 2.01 -26.15
C GLY A 63 -2.88 2.54 -25.49
N LYS A 64 -3.37 3.66 -26.00
CA LYS A 64 -4.62 4.29 -25.54
C LYS A 64 -5.85 3.38 -25.63
N PRO A 65 -6.05 2.56 -26.70
CA PRO A 65 -7.18 1.62 -26.74
C PRO A 65 -7.17 0.60 -25.60
N ALA A 66 -5.99 0.11 -25.20
CA ALA A 66 -5.86 -0.86 -24.11
C ALA A 66 -6.26 -0.25 -22.76
N MET A 67 -5.75 0.94 -22.43
CA MET A 67 -6.14 1.67 -21.22
C MET A 67 -7.63 2.04 -21.22
N TYR A 68 -8.17 2.43 -22.38
CA TYR A 68 -9.60 2.66 -22.51
C TYR A 68 -10.41 1.40 -22.22
N ALA A 69 -10.04 0.24 -22.79
CA ALA A 69 -10.73 -1.02 -22.53
C ALA A 69 -10.70 -1.40 -21.03
N VAL A 70 -9.56 -1.24 -20.36
CA VAL A 70 -9.44 -1.47 -18.91
C VAL A 70 -10.33 -0.50 -18.12
N THR A 71 -10.39 0.77 -18.51
CA THR A 71 -11.28 1.76 -17.89
C THR A 71 -12.74 1.34 -18.02
N ARG A 72 -13.17 0.99 -19.24
CA ARG A 72 -14.54 0.56 -19.53
C ARG A 72 -14.92 -0.71 -18.77
N PHE A 73 -13.97 -1.63 -18.58
CA PHE A 73 -14.17 -2.81 -17.74
C PHE A 73 -14.55 -2.45 -16.30
N PHE A 74 -13.82 -1.51 -15.67
CA PHE A 74 -14.14 -1.04 -14.31
C PHE A 74 -15.42 -0.22 -14.23
N GLU A 75 -15.82 0.44 -15.32
CA GLU A 75 -17.12 1.12 -15.47
C GLU A 75 -18.26 0.17 -15.84
N GLY A 76 -18.05 -1.16 -15.75
CA GLY A 76 -19.12 -2.15 -15.85
C GLY A 76 -19.48 -2.59 -17.27
N ALA A 77 -18.59 -2.45 -18.25
CA ALA A 77 -18.87 -2.81 -19.65
C ALA A 77 -19.26 -4.29 -19.89
N LEU A 78 -19.03 -5.18 -18.94
CA LEU A 78 -19.51 -6.58 -19.01
C LEU A 78 -21.01 -6.73 -18.76
N PHE A 79 -21.62 -5.77 -18.06
CA PHE A 79 -23.02 -5.84 -17.61
C PHE A 79 -23.87 -4.69 -18.17
N PHE A 80 -23.26 -3.55 -18.49
CA PHE A 80 -23.96 -2.34 -18.92
C PHE A 80 -23.48 -1.89 -20.31
N ALA A 81 -24.43 -1.44 -21.14
CA ALA A 81 -24.14 -0.86 -22.45
C ALA A 81 -23.50 0.54 -22.35
N THR A 82 -23.87 1.32 -21.32
CA THR A 82 -23.34 2.66 -21.09
C THR A 82 -22.30 2.66 -19.97
N PRO A 83 -21.32 3.59 -20.00
CA PRO A 83 -20.40 3.80 -18.88
C PRO A 83 -21.11 4.08 -17.55
N GLN A 84 -20.68 3.40 -16.49
CA GLN A 84 -21.13 3.64 -15.12
C GLN A 84 -19.94 4.04 -14.21
N PRO A 85 -19.44 5.29 -14.29
CA PRO A 85 -18.28 5.73 -13.51
C PRO A 85 -18.44 5.60 -11.99
N TRP A 86 -19.67 5.69 -11.47
CA TRP A 86 -19.94 5.54 -10.04
C TRP A 86 -19.50 4.19 -9.45
N LEU A 87 -19.37 3.14 -10.28
CA LEU A 87 -18.80 1.86 -9.87
C LEU A 87 -17.34 2.02 -9.42
N VAL A 88 -16.58 2.89 -10.09
CA VAL A 88 -15.20 3.19 -9.72
C VAL A 88 -15.15 3.94 -8.39
N SER A 89 -16.08 4.88 -8.14
CA SER A 89 -16.21 5.52 -6.82
C SER A 89 -16.49 4.50 -5.71
N LEU A 90 -17.34 3.50 -5.96
CA LEU A 90 -17.61 2.45 -4.97
C LEU A 90 -16.35 1.62 -4.66
N VAL A 91 -15.57 1.26 -5.69
CA VAL A 91 -14.29 0.57 -5.52
C VAL A 91 -13.30 1.48 -4.75
N ALA A 92 -13.19 2.75 -5.11
CA ALA A 92 -12.33 3.71 -4.42
C ALA A 92 -12.69 3.83 -2.94
N LEU A 93 -13.99 3.89 -2.59
CA LEU A 93 -14.47 3.94 -1.22
C LEU A 93 -14.16 2.65 -0.44
N ALA A 94 -14.32 1.48 -1.06
CA ALA A 94 -13.99 0.21 -0.46
C ALA A 94 -12.50 0.10 -0.13
N ILE A 95 -11.63 0.48 -1.08
CA ILE A 95 -10.17 0.50 -0.89
C ILE A 95 -9.77 1.57 0.13
N PHE A 96 -10.42 2.73 0.13
CA PHE A 96 -10.20 3.77 1.14
C PHE A 96 -10.51 3.26 2.54
N THR A 97 -11.63 2.57 2.72
CA THR A 97 -12.02 1.96 4.01
C THR A 97 -10.99 0.90 4.45
N LEU A 98 -10.52 0.08 3.52
CA LEU A 98 -9.46 -0.91 3.77
C LEU A 98 -8.14 -0.24 4.18
N PHE A 99 -7.75 0.83 3.48
CA PHE A 99 -6.55 1.63 3.73
C PHE A 99 -6.58 2.31 5.11
N VAL A 100 -7.71 2.94 5.47
CA VAL A 100 -7.93 3.54 6.79
C VAL A 100 -7.85 2.48 7.88
N THR A 101 -8.52 1.34 7.69
CA THR A 101 -8.48 0.22 8.63
C THR A 101 -7.05 -0.29 8.84
N HIS A 102 -6.30 -0.50 7.75
CA HIS A 102 -4.91 -0.91 7.82
C HIS A 102 -4.05 0.10 8.59
N THR A 103 -4.20 1.39 8.26
CA THR A 103 -3.47 2.49 8.90
C THR A 103 -3.72 2.53 10.39
N LEU A 104 -4.98 2.53 10.83
CA LEU A 104 -5.34 2.53 12.25
C LEU A 104 -4.76 1.31 12.99
N LEU A 105 -4.78 0.14 12.37
CA LEU A 105 -4.19 -1.07 12.95
C LEU A 105 -2.67 -0.98 13.05
N ALA A 106 -2.00 -0.44 12.02
CA ALA A 106 -0.55 -0.31 11.93
C ALA A 106 0.02 0.77 12.87
N LEU A 107 -0.68 1.89 13.05
CA LEU A 107 -0.26 2.99 13.94
C LEU A 107 -0.02 2.52 15.38
N ARG A 108 -0.71 1.49 15.84
CA ARG A 108 -0.52 0.89 17.19
C ARG A 108 0.86 0.26 17.39
N LYS A 109 1.62 0.01 16.32
CA LYS A 109 2.97 -0.56 16.37
C LYS A 109 4.05 0.53 16.45
N ILE A 110 3.69 1.80 16.29
CA ILE A 110 4.62 2.93 16.32
C ILE A 110 4.86 3.39 17.77
N PRO A 111 6.09 3.74 18.17
CA PRO A 111 6.36 4.31 19.50
C PRO A 111 5.48 5.54 19.79
N ALA A 112 4.80 5.55 20.94
CA ALA A 112 3.77 6.52 21.25
C ALA A 112 4.31 7.84 21.86
N GLY A 113 5.62 7.97 22.06
CA GLY A 113 6.21 9.17 22.65
C GLY A 113 7.71 9.31 22.47
N TYR A 114 8.21 10.52 22.70
CA TYR A 114 9.61 10.90 22.46
C TYR A 114 10.63 9.97 23.14
N ARG A 115 10.38 9.57 24.40
CA ARG A 115 11.28 8.67 25.14
C ARG A 115 11.41 7.30 24.47
N GLN A 116 10.30 6.71 24.04
CA GLN A 116 10.29 5.41 23.35
C GLN A 116 10.96 5.52 21.97
N TRP A 117 10.65 6.59 21.24
CA TRP A 117 11.28 6.89 19.95
C TRP A 117 12.80 7.02 20.05
N ARG A 118 13.28 7.84 21.00
CA ARG A 118 14.71 8.05 21.22
C ARG A 118 15.42 6.75 21.63
N ALA A 119 14.84 5.98 22.55
CA ALA A 119 15.40 4.68 22.96
C ALA A 119 15.50 3.71 21.79
N TRP A 120 14.45 3.64 20.97
CA TRP A 120 14.41 2.78 19.79
C TRP A 120 15.44 3.18 18.73
N ILE A 121 15.63 4.48 18.45
CA ILE A 121 16.65 4.98 17.50
C ILE A 121 18.07 4.61 17.96
N ILE A 122 18.38 4.80 19.25
CA ILE A 122 19.68 4.44 19.82
C ILE A 122 19.92 2.94 19.63
N HIS A 123 18.93 2.11 19.95
CA HIS A 123 19.01 0.66 19.81
C HIS A 123 19.20 0.22 18.35
N MET A 124 18.43 0.78 17.40
CA MET A 124 18.56 0.50 15.97
C MET A 124 19.97 0.84 15.46
N ARG A 125 20.48 2.03 15.81
CA ARG A 125 21.81 2.48 15.38
C ARG A 125 22.95 1.65 15.99
N GLY A 126 22.77 1.15 17.22
CA GLY A 126 23.72 0.26 17.88
C GLY A 126 23.76 -1.13 17.26
N MET A 127 22.60 -1.72 16.95
CA MET A 127 22.53 -3.07 16.35
C MET A 127 22.96 -3.12 14.89
N ARG A 128 22.76 -2.03 14.13
CA ARG A 128 23.03 -1.97 12.67
C ARG A 128 22.40 -3.15 11.89
N HIS A 129 21.21 -3.57 12.32
CA HIS A 129 20.54 -4.74 11.78
C HIS A 129 19.52 -4.34 10.69
N GLU A 130 19.68 -4.92 9.50
CA GLU A 130 18.89 -4.58 8.30
C GLU A 130 17.37 -4.65 8.54
N GLU A 131 16.88 -5.70 9.19
CA GLU A 131 15.43 -5.90 9.45
C GLU A 131 14.82 -4.81 10.35
N THR A 132 15.64 -4.21 11.19
CA THR A 132 15.23 -3.13 12.10
C THR A 132 15.17 -1.81 11.33
N SER A 133 16.13 -1.59 10.42
CA SER A 133 16.14 -0.44 9.51
C SER A 133 15.00 -0.50 8.49
N LEU A 134 14.69 -1.69 7.93
CA LEU A 134 13.56 -1.90 7.03
C LEU A 134 12.22 -1.61 7.70
N TRP A 135 12.09 -1.91 8.99
CA TRP A 135 10.89 -1.53 9.74
C TRP A 135 10.75 -0.01 9.85
N LEU A 136 11.85 0.74 10.07
CA LEU A 136 11.80 2.21 10.04
C LEU A 136 11.32 2.71 8.68
N LEU A 137 11.85 2.13 7.62
CA LEU A 137 11.50 2.49 6.25
C LEU A 137 10.00 2.31 6.03
N GLN A 138 9.40 1.22 6.52
CA GLN A 138 7.94 1.05 6.48
C GLN A 138 7.18 2.11 7.27
N VAL A 139 7.67 2.51 8.45
CA VAL A 139 7.02 3.58 9.22
C VAL A 139 7.05 4.89 8.46
N VAL A 140 8.22 5.26 7.91
CA VAL A 140 8.37 6.50 7.13
C VAL A 140 7.48 6.48 5.88
N THR A 141 7.56 5.43 5.07
CA THR A 141 6.72 5.32 3.86
C THR A 141 5.24 5.23 4.20
N GLY A 142 4.86 4.55 5.28
CA GLY A 142 3.48 4.48 5.75
C GLY A 142 2.92 5.84 6.17
N LEU A 143 3.74 6.66 6.86
CA LEU A 143 3.36 8.03 7.20
C LEU A 143 3.21 8.92 5.96
N VAL A 144 4.10 8.78 4.95
CA VAL A 144 3.96 9.49 3.66
C VAL A 144 2.65 9.07 2.96
N LEU A 145 2.39 7.77 2.85
CA LEU A 145 1.19 7.24 2.23
C LEU A 145 -0.09 7.71 2.91
N MET A 146 -0.09 7.87 4.24
CA MET A 146 -1.25 8.38 4.99
C MET A 146 -1.79 9.70 4.42
N PHE A 147 -0.93 10.60 3.96
CA PHE A 147 -1.35 11.88 3.37
C PHE A 147 -1.60 11.76 1.87
N PHE A 148 -0.59 11.28 1.13
CA PHE A 148 -0.62 11.32 -0.34
C PHE A 148 -1.57 10.28 -0.94
N ALA A 149 -1.69 9.09 -0.33
CA ALA A 149 -2.61 8.06 -0.83
C ALA A 149 -4.07 8.44 -0.55
N THR A 150 -4.33 9.12 0.57
CA THR A 150 -5.64 9.73 0.87
C THR A 150 -6.03 10.73 -0.22
N ALA A 151 -5.15 11.67 -0.58
CA ALA A 151 -5.42 12.63 -1.65
C ALA A 151 -5.69 11.94 -3.00
N HIS A 152 -4.88 10.92 -3.34
CA HIS A 152 -5.07 10.15 -4.57
C HIS A 152 -6.40 9.38 -4.61
N LEU A 153 -6.78 8.72 -3.52
CA LEU A 153 -8.04 7.96 -3.44
C LEU A 153 -9.26 8.88 -3.47
N LEU A 154 -9.19 10.06 -2.84
CA LEU A 154 -10.27 11.05 -2.89
C LEU A 154 -10.48 11.59 -4.30
N GLU A 155 -9.41 11.86 -5.04
CA GLU A 155 -9.50 12.30 -6.44
C GLU A 155 -10.26 11.28 -7.30
N LEU A 156 -9.90 9.99 -7.19
CA LEU A 156 -10.59 8.93 -7.94
C LEU A 156 -12.04 8.71 -7.50
N PHE A 157 -12.34 8.96 -6.23
CA PHE A 157 -13.69 8.86 -5.69
C PHE A 157 -14.60 9.99 -6.21
N ILE A 158 -14.09 11.22 -6.24
CA ILE A 158 -14.85 12.43 -6.60
C ILE A 158 -14.97 12.56 -8.13
N HIS A 159 -13.90 12.24 -8.88
CA HIS A 159 -13.84 12.41 -10.33
C HIS A 159 -13.68 11.06 -11.07
N PRO A 160 -14.57 10.08 -10.86
CA PRO A 160 -14.42 8.74 -11.43
C PRO A 160 -14.53 8.73 -12.98
N ALA A 161 -15.25 9.70 -13.56
CA ALA A 161 -15.40 9.85 -15.01
C ALA A 161 -14.13 10.42 -15.68
N ASP A 162 -13.15 10.88 -14.89
CA ASP A 162 -11.88 11.44 -15.34
C ASP A 162 -10.74 10.42 -15.33
N ILE A 163 -11.12 9.15 -15.48
CA ILE A 163 -10.21 8.02 -15.64
C ILE A 163 -10.26 7.60 -17.10
N GLY A 164 -9.09 7.55 -17.73
CA GLY A 164 -8.95 7.13 -19.12
C GLY A 164 -7.68 7.69 -19.75
N PRO A 165 -7.39 7.36 -21.02
CA PRO A 165 -6.11 7.72 -21.63
C PRO A 165 -5.84 9.22 -21.64
N HIS A 166 -6.84 10.04 -21.99
CA HIS A 166 -6.67 11.50 -22.07
C HIS A 166 -6.81 12.18 -20.70
N ALA A 167 -7.89 11.91 -19.96
CA ALA A 167 -8.15 12.58 -18.68
C ALA A 167 -7.05 12.30 -17.63
N SER A 168 -6.58 11.04 -17.53
CA SER A 168 -5.46 10.71 -16.65
C SER A 168 -4.14 11.34 -17.12
N ALA A 169 -3.89 11.40 -18.43
CA ALA A 169 -2.69 12.04 -18.98
C ALA A 169 -2.67 13.54 -18.73
N ALA A 170 -3.81 14.23 -18.92
CA ALA A 170 -3.96 15.65 -18.63
C ALA A 170 -3.63 15.94 -17.16
N ARG A 171 -4.25 15.20 -16.23
CA ARG A 171 -4.01 15.36 -14.78
C ARG A 171 -2.54 15.10 -14.38
N ILE A 172 -1.90 14.09 -14.98
CA ILE A 172 -0.49 13.78 -14.69
C ILE A 172 0.45 14.87 -15.25
N ALA A 173 0.18 15.36 -16.46
CA ALA A 173 0.96 16.42 -17.08
C ALA A 173 0.79 17.76 -16.36
N ASP A 174 -0.40 18.04 -15.82
CA ASP A 174 -0.71 19.23 -15.02
C ASP A 174 -0.22 19.11 -13.56
N GLY A 175 1.02 18.66 -13.37
CA GLY A 175 1.68 18.57 -12.07
C GLY A 175 1.38 17.30 -11.25
N GLY A 176 0.39 16.49 -11.63
CA GLY A 176 0.06 15.23 -10.96
C GLY A 176 1.20 14.19 -10.95
N TRP A 177 2.21 14.34 -11.81
CA TRP A 177 3.39 13.48 -11.85
C TRP A 177 4.20 13.50 -10.54
N VAL A 178 4.26 14.64 -9.81
CA VAL A 178 4.98 14.75 -8.53
C VAL A 178 4.32 13.86 -7.48
N LEU A 179 3.00 13.97 -7.35
CA LEU A 179 2.20 13.10 -6.49
C LEU A 179 2.43 11.63 -6.87
N GLY A 180 2.39 11.32 -8.16
CA GLY A 180 2.60 9.96 -8.65
C GLY A 180 3.99 9.40 -8.33
N LEU A 181 5.07 10.20 -8.40
CA LEU A 181 6.41 9.75 -8.04
C LEU A 181 6.56 9.48 -6.53
N VAL A 182 6.03 10.38 -5.70
CA VAL A 182 6.05 10.22 -4.24
C VAL A 182 5.28 8.96 -3.84
N LEU A 183 4.11 8.75 -4.44
CA LEU A 183 3.29 7.56 -4.20
C LEU A 183 3.97 6.30 -4.69
N LEU A 184 4.48 6.28 -5.93
CA LEU A 184 5.15 5.13 -6.53
C LEU A 184 6.31 4.65 -5.66
N LEU A 185 7.21 5.55 -5.27
CA LEU A 185 8.35 5.19 -4.43
C LEU A 185 7.90 4.70 -3.04
N SER A 186 6.95 5.41 -2.43
CA SER A 186 6.52 5.10 -1.06
C SER A 186 5.76 3.77 -1.00
N VAL A 187 4.81 3.56 -1.90
CA VAL A 187 3.93 2.39 -1.89
C VAL A 187 4.68 1.12 -2.25
N GLU A 188 5.56 1.15 -3.26
CA GLU A 188 6.30 -0.04 -3.68
C GLU A 188 7.25 -0.53 -2.60
N VAL A 189 7.98 0.41 -1.97
CA VAL A 189 8.85 0.09 -0.84
C VAL A 189 8.03 -0.40 0.36
N HIS A 190 6.92 0.28 0.70
CA HIS A 190 6.07 -0.11 1.83
C HIS A 190 5.45 -1.51 1.63
N ALA A 191 4.89 -1.76 0.46
CA ALA A 191 4.23 -3.01 0.08
C ALA A 191 5.23 -4.17 0.01
N GLY A 192 6.37 -3.99 -0.66
CA GLY A 192 7.38 -5.03 -0.79
C GLY A 192 7.97 -5.44 0.57
N VAL A 193 8.40 -4.46 1.38
CA VAL A 193 8.91 -4.74 2.74
C VAL A 193 7.82 -5.31 3.65
N GLY A 194 6.58 -4.85 3.51
CA GLY A 194 5.42 -5.37 4.24
C GLY A 194 5.13 -6.83 3.93
N LEU A 195 5.09 -7.19 2.65
CA LEU A 195 4.89 -8.56 2.20
C LEU A 195 6.03 -9.48 2.69
N TYR A 196 7.29 -9.04 2.55
CA TYR A 196 8.45 -9.75 3.07
C TYR A 196 8.29 -10.10 4.56
N ARG A 197 7.95 -9.10 5.37
CA ARG A 197 7.76 -9.27 6.82
C ARG A 197 6.55 -10.13 7.16
N LEU A 198 5.46 -10.01 6.39
CA LEU A 198 4.26 -10.81 6.58
C LEU A 198 4.54 -12.31 6.34
N ILE A 199 5.23 -12.63 5.24
CA ILE A 199 5.64 -13.99 4.89
C ILE A 199 6.49 -14.61 6.01
N ILE A 200 7.46 -13.86 6.52
CA ILE A 200 8.34 -14.33 7.61
C ILE A 200 7.57 -14.47 8.92
N LYS A 201 6.70 -13.50 9.24
CA LYS A 201 5.92 -13.48 10.49
C LYS A 201 5.04 -14.72 10.61
N TRP A 202 4.39 -15.11 9.53
CA TRP A 202 3.48 -16.26 9.50
C TRP A 202 4.14 -17.56 9.04
N GLY A 203 5.41 -17.51 8.63
CA GLY A 203 6.18 -18.70 8.27
C GLY A 203 5.60 -19.48 7.08
N TRP A 204 5.02 -18.80 6.08
CA TRP A 204 4.34 -19.47 4.95
C TRP A 204 5.22 -20.47 4.18
N PHE A 205 6.54 -20.32 4.23
CA PHE A 205 7.51 -21.24 3.61
C PHE A 205 8.23 -22.16 4.62
N GLY A 206 7.64 -22.33 5.81
CA GLY A 206 8.13 -23.19 6.89
C GLY A 206 9.34 -22.63 7.66
N TRP A 207 9.55 -23.15 8.87
CA TRP A 207 10.55 -22.66 9.83
C TRP A 207 11.94 -23.34 9.75
N GLY A 208 12.16 -24.24 8.77
CA GLY A 208 13.48 -24.81 8.44
C GLY A 208 14.46 -23.75 7.91
N ASP A 209 15.67 -24.14 7.44
CA ASP A 209 16.81 -23.25 7.09
C ASP A 209 16.44 -21.78 6.82
N THR A 210 16.41 -21.02 7.92
CA THR A 210 15.78 -19.69 7.92
C THR A 210 16.67 -18.64 7.28
N VAL A 211 18.00 -18.85 7.25
CA VAL A 211 18.96 -17.86 6.76
C VAL A 211 18.93 -17.81 5.24
N HIS A 212 19.05 -18.96 4.56
CA HIS A 212 19.02 -19.01 3.10
C HIS A 212 17.67 -18.59 2.55
N LYS A 213 16.57 -19.03 3.21
CA LYS A 213 15.21 -18.65 2.83
C LYS A 213 14.98 -17.14 2.96
N ARG A 214 15.39 -16.51 4.08
CA ARG A 214 15.28 -15.05 4.26
C ARG A 214 16.06 -14.30 3.19
N ARG A 215 17.29 -14.72 2.90
CA ARG A 215 18.11 -14.09 1.85
C ARG A 215 17.47 -14.19 0.47
N ARG A 216 16.95 -15.36 0.09
CA ARG A 216 16.26 -15.56 -1.20
C ARG A 216 14.98 -14.73 -1.28
N LEU A 217 14.15 -14.77 -0.24
CA LEU A 217 12.91 -14.01 -0.18
C LEU A 217 13.16 -12.51 -0.29
N ARG A 218 14.19 -12.00 0.39
CA ARG A 218 14.57 -10.59 0.30
C ARG A 218 15.01 -10.19 -1.11
N ARG A 219 15.84 -11.01 -1.77
CA ARG A 219 16.22 -10.76 -3.17
C ARG A 219 15.00 -10.75 -4.10
N ALA A 220 14.08 -11.69 -3.92
CA ALA A 220 12.85 -11.75 -4.70
C ALA A 220 12.00 -10.49 -4.50
N VAL A 221 11.86 -10.03 -3.25
CA VAL A 221 11.12 -8.80 -2.94
C VAL A 221 11.81 -7.57 -3.52
N TYR A 222 13.13 -7.46 -3.44
CA TYR A 222 13.86 -6.34 -4.05
C TYR A 222 13.75 -6.34 -5.57
N ALA A 223 13.81 -7.51 -6.21
CA ALA A 223 13.56 -7.63 -7.65
C ALA A 223 12.13 -7.21 -8.01
N LEU A 224 11.14 -7.57 -7.18
CA LEU A 224 9.75 -7.18 -7.38
C LEU A 224 9.54 -5.68 -7.24
N ILE A 225 10.12 -5.06 -6.20
CA ILE A 225 10.11 -3.60 -6.02
C ILE A 225 10.75 -2.94 -7.24
N ALA A 226 11.93 -3.39 -7.67
CA ALA A 226 12.61 -2.83 -8.84
C ALA A 226 11.76 -2.95 -10.11
N PHE A 227 11.12 -4.10 -10.33
CA PHE A 227 10.22 -4.32 -11.46
C PHE A 227 9.05 -3.33 -11.47
N PHE A 228 8.32 -3.20 -10.36
CA PHE A 228 7.16 -2.29 -10.29
C PHE A 228 7.57 -0.81 -10.32
N LEU A 229 8.72 -0.44 -9.76
CA LEU A 229 9.26 0.92 -9.91
C LEU A 229 9.55 1.23 -11.37
N LEU A 230 10.21 0.33 -12.10
CA LEU A 230 10.50 0.54 -13.53
C LEU A 230 9.21 0.60 -14.35
N LEU A 231 8.26 -0.30 -14.08
CA LEU A 231 6.95 -0.31 -14.73
C LEU A 231 6.18 0.99 -14.47
N GLY A 232 6.16 1.46 -13.22
CA GLY A 232 5.49 2.68 -12.81
C GLY A 232 6.13 3.93 -13.42
N LEU A 233 7.46 4.00 -13.47
CA LEU A 233 8.20 5.10 -14.11
C LEU A 233 7.93 5.15 -15.61
N ALA A 234 7.97 4.00 -16.29
CA ALA A 234 7.62 3.90 -17.70
C ALA A 234 6.18 4.36 -17.96
N THR A 235 5.25 3.93 -17.11
CA THR A 235 3.83 4.31 -17.17
C THR A 235 3.63 5.81 -16.98
N GLN A 236 4.26 6.42 -15.97
CA GLN A 236 4.23 7.88 -15.79
C GLN A 236 4.80 8.62 -17.00
N GLN A 237 5.92 8.15 -17.53
CA GLN A 237 6.52 8.75 -18.73
C GLN A 237 5.59 8.68 -19.94
N ALA A 238 4.82 7.60 -20.10
CA ALA A 238 3.81 7.47 -21.14
C ALA A 238 2.66 8.48 -20.95
N TYR A 239 2.12 8.60 -19.73
CA TYR A 239 1.08 9.60 -19.44
C TYR A 239 1.57 11.04 -19.65
N LEU A 240 2.80 11.36 -19.25
CA LEU A 240 3.41 12.67 -19.51
C LEU A 240 3.51 12.97 -21.00
N ARG A 241 3.92 11.98 -21.83
CA ARG A 241 3.99 12.15 -23.29
C ARG A 241 2.62 12.39 -23.90
N ILE A 242 1.63 11.58 -23.53
CA ILE A 242 0.25 11.72 -24.02
C ILE A 242 -0.33 13.08 -23.58
N GLY A 243 -0.02 13.54 -22.37
CA GLY A 243 -0.49 14.81 -21.84
C GLY A 243 0.00 16.05 -22.61
N GLN A 244 1.07 15.92 -23.39
CA GLN A 244 1.57 17.01 -24.26
C GLN A 244 0.87 17.06 -25.62
N GLU A 245 0.09 16.04 -25.99
CA GLU A 245 -0.63 16.03 -27.25
C GLU A 245 -1.70 17.13 -27.30
N GLU A 246 -1.86 17.75 -28.47
CA GLU A 246 -2.81 18.84 -28.69
C GLU A 246 -4.25 18.43 -28.31
N SER A 247 -4.67 17.23 -28.67
CA SER A 247 -6.01 16.71 -28.34
C SER A 247 -6.28 16.68 -26.82
N VAL A 248 -5.26 16.36 -26.03
CA VAL A 248 -5.36 16.28 -24.56
C VAL A 248 -5.31 17.69 -23.96
N ARG A 249 -4.43 18.57 -24.47
CA ARG A 249 -4.36 19.97 -24.04
C ARG A 249 -5.62 20.78 -24.40
N ALA A 250 -6.31 20.40 -25.48
CA ALA A 250 -7.60 20.94 -25.87
C ALA A 250 -8.77 20.38 -25.02
N GLY A 251 -8.51 19.45 -24.09
CA GLY A 251 -9.54 18.88 -23.22
C GLY A 251 -10.42 17.82 -23.89
N LEU A 252 -10.02 17.28 -25.06
CA LEU A 252 -10.81 16.29 -25.77
C LEU A 252 -10.76 14.94 -25.04
N ARG A 253 -11.92 14.30 -24.87
CA ARG A 253 -12.00 12.93 -24.36
C ARG A 253 -11.49 11.95 -25.41
N TYR A 254 -10.89 10.85 -24.95
CA TYR A 254 -10.42 9.81 -25.85
C TYR A 254 -11.62 9.11 -26.50
N SER A 255 -11.62 9.05 -27.83
CA SER A 255 -12.54 8.23 -28.63
C SER A 255 -11.73 7.18 -29.39
N PRO A 256 -12.03 5.88 -29.23
CA PRO A 256 -11.27 4.83 -29.91
C PRO A 256 -11.50 4.89 -31.42
N PRO A 257 -10.49 4.54 -32.24
CA PRO A 257 -10.62 4.47 -33.69
C PRO A 257 -11.77 3.55 -34.09
N GLY A 258 -12.70 4.02 -34.92
CA GLY A 258 -13.84 3.25 -35.40
C GLY A 258 -15.16 3.44 -34.64
N MET A 259 -15.18 4.21 -33.55
CA MET A 259 -16.42 4.81 -33.01
C MET A 259 -16.65 6.19 -33.63
N GLU A 260 -16.87 6.23 -34.95
CA GLU A 260 -17.62 7.37 -35.51
C GLU A 260 -19.04 7.27 -34.97
N VAL A 261 -19.45 8.30 -34.22
CA VAL A 261 -20.83 8.45 -33.76
C VAL A 261 -21.69 8.55 -35.02
N ARG A 262 -22.40 7.47 -35.38
CA ARG A 262 -23.50 7.56 -36.33
C ARG A 262 -24.55 8.46 -35.69
N HIS A 263 -24.64 9.69 -36.20
CA HIS A 263 -25.76 10.60 -35.94
C HIS A 263 -27.07 10.03 -36.48
#